data_AF-A0A091P1Q9-F1
#
_entry.id   AF-A0A091P1Q9-F1
#
_cell.length_a   1.000
_cell.length_b   1.000
_cell.length_c   1.000
_cell.angle_alpha   90.00
_cell.angle_beta   90.00
_cell.angle_gamma   90.00
#
_symmetry.space_group_name_H-M   'P 1'
#
loop_
_entity.id
_entity.type
_entity.pdbx_description
1 polymer ?
#
loop_
_entity_poly.entity_id
_entity_poly.type
_entity_poly.pdbx_seq_one_letter_code
_entity_poly.pdbx_strand_id
1 'polypeptide(L)'
;RRRSNIVKEMEKMKNKREEKRAQISEIRTKRAQVEYSAIHHCPNWEFAQMIKEFRATLDCQPISITDPIEEHRICVCVRKRPLNKQELLKKECDVITVPSKSVLLVHEPKQKVDLTKYLDTQAFRFDFSFDESSSNEMVYRFTARPLVETIFEGGKATCFAYGQTGSGKTHTMGGDFSGRAQNASKGIYAFASQDVFLLLNQPRYRSQDLEVYVTFFEIYNGKVFDLLNKKAKLRVLEDGKQQVQVVGLQERQVSCAEDVIRMIEMGSACRTSGQTFANASSSRSHACFQIILRQRGKLLGKFSLVDLAGNERGADTSSADRQTRMEGAEINKSLLALKECIRALGQNKSHTPFRESKLTQVLRDSFIGTNSRTCMIAMISPGMSSCEYTLNTLRYADR
;
A
#
# COMPACT_ATOMS: atom_id res chain seq x y z
N ARG A 1 38.42 5.54 68.80
CA ARG A 1 36.96 5.43 69.01
C ARG A 1 36.47 4.11 68.39
N ARG A 2 36.05 3.12 69.19
CA ARG A 2 35.49 1.85 68.68
C ARG A 2 34.14 2.15 68.01
N ARG A 3 34.01 1.92 66.70
CA ARG A 3 32.72 2.06 65.99
C ARG A 3 31.70 1.09 66.60
N SER A 4 30.51 1.60 66.95
CA SER A 4 29.40 0.82 67.49
C SER A 4 29.01 -0.33 66.55
N ASN A 5 28.57 -1.46 67.10
CA ASN A 5 28.16 -2.64 66.31
C ASN A 5 27.05 -2.30 65.29
N ILE A 6 26.18 -1.34 65.59
CA ILE A 6 25.13 -0.85 64.69
C ILE A 6 25.72 -0.18 63.44
N VAL A 7 26.79 0.60 63.61
CA VAL A 7 27.48 1.27 62.49
C VAL A 7 28.12 0.23 61.57
N LYS A 8 28.68 -0.85 62.14
CA LYS A 8 29.26 -1.96 61.36
C LYS A 8 28.20 -2.75 60.58
N GLU A 9 27.02 -2.94 61.15
CA GLU A 9 25.87 -3.59 60.48
C GLU A 9 25.36 -2.76 59.29
N MET A 10 25.23 -1.44 59.46
CA MET A 10 24.84 -0.54 58.37
C MET A 10 25.86 -0.52 57.23
N GLU A 11 27.15 -0.53 57.58
CA GLU A 11 28.26 -0.59 56.61
C GLU A 11 28.24 -1.92 55.83
N LYS A 12 27.95 -3.05 56.50
CA LYS A 12 27.73 -4.35 55.85
C LYS A 12 26.53 -4.35 54.91
N MET A 13 25.40 -3.76 55.30
CA MET A 13 24.22 -3.66 54.42
C MET A 13 24.47 -2.77 53.20
N LYS A 14 25.20 -1.66 53.37
CA LYS A 14 25.60 -0.79 52.27
C LYS A 14 26.51 -1.53 51.28
N ASN A 15 27.52 -2.23 51.77
CA ASN A 15 28.44 -3.00 50.93
C ASN A 15 27.71 -4.12 50.18
N LYS A 16 26.79 -4.85 50.83
CA LYS A 16 25.95 -5.85 50.15
C LYS A 16 25.08 -5.25 49.05
N ARG A 17 24.54 -4.03 49.23
CA ARG A 17 23.76 -3.35 48.20
C ARG A 17 24.64 -2.90 47.02
N GLU A 18 25.85 -2.42 47.30
CA GLU A 18 26.82 -2.02 46.28
C GLU A 18 27.35 -3.22 45.49
N GLU A 19 27.68 -4.33 46.15
CA GLU A 19 28.04 -5.60 45.51
C GLU A 19 26.92 -6.13 44.62
N LYS A 20 25.66 -6.08 45.09
CA LYS A 20 24.51 -6.53 44.29
C LYS A 20 24.27 -5.63 43.08
N ARG A 21 24.49 -4.32 43.20
CA ARG A 21 24.46 -3.38 42.06
C ARG A 21 25.60 -3.63 41.09
N ALA A 22 26.80 -3.89 41.59
CA ALA A 22 27.97 -4.23 40.78
C ALA A 22 27.75 -5.54 40.02
N GLN A 23 27.24 -6.59 40.67
CA GLN A 23 26.90 -7.87 40.03
C GLN A 23 25.81 -7.70 38.95
N ILE A 24 24.75 -6.94 39.22
CA ILE A 24 23.72 -6.67 38.21
C ILE A 24 24.32 -5.89 37.03
N SER A 25 25.16 -4.89 37.31
CA SER A 25 25.89 -4.14 36.27
C SER A 25 26.79 -5.07 35.47
N GLU A 26 27.52 -5.97 36.11
CA GLU A 26 28.48 -6.88 35.47
C GLU A 26 27.78 -7.97 34.66
N ILE A 27 26.63 -8.48 35.13
CA ILE A 27 25.76 -9.39 34.35
C ILE A 27 25.20 -8.65 33.13
N ARG A 28 24.81 -7.38 33.30
CA ARG A 28 24.36 -6.53 32.18
C ARG A 28 25.49 -6.28 31.19
N THR A 29 26.71 -6.04 31.65
CA THR A 29 27.91 -5.87 30.81
C THR A 29 28.31 -7.18 30.11
N LYS A 30 28.23 -8.33 30.79
CA LYS A 30 28.53 -9.65 30.21
C LYS A 30 27.47 -10.08 29.20
N ARG A 31 26.18 -9.87 29.47
CA ARG A 31 25.11 -10.04 28.48
C ARG A 31 25.29 -9.11 27.29
N ALA A 32 25.58 -7.84 27.55
CA ALA A 32 25.91 -6.87 26.52
C ALA A 32 27.12 -7.33 25.70
N GLN A 33 28.17 -7.93 26.30
CA GLN A 33 29.36 -8.48 25.60
C GLN A 33 29.08 -9.74 24.77
N VAL A 34 28.22 -10.64 25.25
CA VAL A 34 27.81 -11.82 24.46
C VAL A 34 26.96 -11.39 23.28
N GLU A 35 26.02 -10.45 23.47
CA GLU A 35 25.29 -9.78 22.38
C GLU A 35 26.23 -8.95 21.49
N TYR A 36 27.26 -8.32 22.06
CA TYR A 36 28.27 -7.53 21.36
C TYR A 36 28.93 -8.38 20.27
N SER A 37 29.37 -9.59 20.60
CA SER A 37 30.07 -10.48 19.67
C SER A 37 29.21 -11.03 18.52
N ALA A 38 27.90 -11.18 18.72
CA ALA A 38 26.99 -11.73 17.71
C ALA A 38 26.33 -10.64 16.81
N ILE A 39 26.36 -9.37 17.24
CA ILE A 39 25.47 -8.32 16.70
C ILE A 39 26.24 -7.08 16.17
N HIS A 40 27.55 -6.92 16.44
CA HIS A 40 28.32 -5.69 16.18
C HIS A 40 28.51 -5.19 14.74
N HIS A 41 27.84 -5.77 13.76
CA HIS A 41 27.78 -5.22 12.42
C HIS A 41 26.44 -4.52 12.10
N CYS A 42 25.51 -4.37 13.05
CA CYS A 42 24.26 -3.65 12.86
C CYS A 42 24.22 -2.37 13.71
N PRO A 43 24.24 -1.15 13.12
CA PRO A 43 24.25 0.11 13.87
C PRO A 43 22.98 0.35 14.71
N ASN A 44 21.87 -0.33 14.40
CA ASN A 44 20.56 -0.13 15.03
C ASN A 44 20.13 -1.26 15.97
N TRP A 45 21.08 -2.01 16.50
CA TRP A 45 20.80 -3.22 17.28
C TRP A 45 19.99 -2.97 18.57
N GLU A 46 20.19 -1.85 19.26
CA GLU A 46 19.43 -1.51 20.48
C GLU A 46 17.94 -1.35 20.17
N PHE A 47 17.59 -0.72 19.04
CA PHE A 47 16.21 -0.61 18.59
C PHE A 47 15.64 -1.98 18.20
N ALA A 48 16.41 -2.81 17.50
CA ALA A 48 16.00 -4.15 17.15
C ALA A 48 15.73 -5.02 18.40
N GLN A 49 16.55 -4.88 19.44
CA GLN A 49 16.35 -5.56 20.72
C GLN A 49 15.08 -5.10 21.42
N MET A 50 14.86 -3.79 21.55
CA MET A 50 13.63 -3.24 22.13
C MET A 50 12.38 -3.72 21.38
N ILE A 51 12.42 -3.78 20.04
CA ILE A 51 11.30 -4.26 19.22
C ILE A 51 11.10 -5.76 19.44
N LYS A 52 12.18 -6.55 19.51
CA LYS A 52 12.11 -7.99 19.77
C LYS A 52 11.46 -8.28 21.12
N GLU A 53 11.86 -7.55 22.17
CA GLU A 53 11.28 -7.65 23.50
C GLU A 53 9.79 -7.27 23.49
N PHE A 54 9.43 -6.18 22.80
CA PHE A 54 8.04 -5.77 22.65
C PHE A 54 7.20 -6.84 21.93
N ARG A 55 7.68 -7.36 20.80
CA ARG A 55 6.99 -8.41 20.03
C ARG A 55 6.76 -9.69 20.84
N ALA A 56 7.67 -10.03 21.75
CA ALA A 56 7.51 -11.18 22.63
C ALA A 56 6.35 -11.03 23.65
N THR A 57 5.84 -9.81 23.85
CA THR A 57 4.68 -9.54 24.72
C THR A 57 3.34 -9.62 24.01
N LEU A 58 3.34 -9.70 22.67
CA LEU A 58 2.12 -9.68 21.87
C LEU A 58 1.60 -11.10 21.61
N ASP A 59 0.29 -11.27 21.67
CA ASP A 59 -0.40 -12.41 21.08
C ASP A 59 -0.82 -12.04 19.65
N CYS A 60 -0.14 -12.63 18.66
CA CYS A 60 -0.36 -12.30 17.25
C CYS A 60 -1.35 -13.27 16.61
N GLN A 61 -2.49 -12.75 16.16
CA GLN A 61 -3.53 -13.48 15.43
C GLN A 61 -3.70 -12.89 14.03
N PRO A 62 -2.85 -13.26 13.06
CA PRO A 62 -2.90 -12.72 11.71
C PRO A 62 -4.22 -13.08 11.02
N ILE A 63 -4.57 -12.31 10.00
CA ILE A 63 -5.75 -12.58 9.18
C ILE A 63 -5.67 -13.97 8.53
N SER A 64 -6.77 -14.71 8.62
CA SER A 64 -6.93 -16.03 8.02
C SER A 64 -7.85 -15.96 6.81
N ILE A 65 -7.68 -16.89 5.86
CA ILE A 65 -8.59 -17.03 4.71
C ILE A 65 -10.04 -17.32 5.14
N THR A 66 -10.24 -17.86 6.34
CA THR A 66 -11.56 -18.19 6.90
C THR A 66 -12.26 -17.01 7.57
N ASP A 67 -11.60 -15.86 7.71
CA ASP A 67 -12.24 -14.67 8.28
C ASP A 67 -13.42 -14.20 7.42
N PRO A 68 -14.49 -13.68 8.04
CA PRO A 68 -15.62 -13.13 7.32
C PRO A 68 -15.22 -11.87 6.55
N ILE A 69 -15.86 -11.65 5.41
CA ILE A 69 -15.71 -10.44 4.61
C ILE A 69 -16.84 -9.48 5.01
N GLU A 70 -16.47 -8.30 5.50
CA GLU A 70 -17.42 -7.25 5.83
C GLU A 70 -17.58 -6.29 4.65
N GLU A 71 -18.84 -5.97 4.33
CA GLU A 71 -19.16 -5.13 3.18
C GLU A 71 -19.26 -3.66 3.56
N HIS A 72 -18.22 -2.91 3.21
CA HIS A 72 -18.20 -1.45 3.35
C HIS A 72 -18.31 -0.75 2.00
N ARG A 73 -18.90 0.46 1.99
CA ARG A 73 -18.89 1.35 0.83
C ARG A 73 -17.46 1.82 0.51
N ILE A 74 -16.70 2.15 1.55
CA ILE A 74 -15.27 2.45 1.48
C ILE A 74 -14.59 1.44 2.39
N CYS A 75 -13.71 0.63 1.82
CA CYS A 75 -12.85 -0.31 2.54
C CYS A 75 -11.41 0.23 2.52
N VAL A 76 -10.76 0.31 3.67
CA VAL A 76 -9.38 0.75 3.82
C VAL A 76 -8.57 -0.37 4.44
N CYS A 77 -7.61 -0.86 3.67
CA CYS A 77 -6.72 -1.94 4.07
C CYS A 77 -5.27 -1.47 4.10
N VAL A 78 -4.43 -2.15 4.87
CA VAL A 78 -2.98 -1.94 4.87
C VAL A 78 -2.24 -3.24 4.60
N ARG A 79 -1.17 -3.18 3.80
CA ARG A 79 -0.30 -4.32 3.50
C ARG A 79 1.15 -3.99 3.81
N LYS A 80 1.74 -4.75 4.73
CA LYS A 80 3.18 -4.80 4.98
C LYS A 80 3.84 -5.76 3.99
N ARG A 81 4.86 -5.32 3.26
CA ARG A 81 5.74 -6.24 2.51
C ARG A 81 6.87 -6.77 3.41
N PRO A 82 7.50 -7.91 3.09
CA PRO A 82 8.74 -8.31 3.76
C PRO A 82 9.90 -7.34 3.48
N LEU A 83 10.92 -7.36 4.34
CA LEU A 83 12.22 -6.76 4.04
C LEU A 83 12.82 -7.42 2.79
N ASN A 84 13.30 -6.60 1.86
CA ASN A 84 13.92 -7.09 0.64
C ASN A 84 15.42 -7.42 0.86
N LYS A 85 16.04 -8.10 -0.12
CA LYS A 85 17.46 -8.50 -0.04
C LYS A 85 18.41 -7.33 0.25
N GLN A 86 18.17 -6.16 -0.33
CA GLN A 86 19.04 -4.99 -0.13
C GLN A 86 18.90 -4.42 1.28
N GLU A 87 17.68 -4.39 1.83
CA GLU A 87 17.41 -3.97 3.20
C GLU A 87 18.02 -4.94 4.22
N LEU A 88 17.91 -6.24 3.97
CA LEU A 88 18.56 -7.28 4.79
C LEU A 88 20.08 -7.16 4.76
N LEU A 89 20.68 -6.91 3.58
CA LEU A 89 22.13 -6.67 3.44
C LEU A 89 22.58 -5.41 4.19
N LYS A 90 21.76 -4.36 4.19
CA LYS A 90 21.98 -3.14 4.98
C LYS A 90 21.65 -3.30 6.47
N LYS A 91 21.14 -4.47 6.87
CA LYS A 91 20.70 -4.77 8.23
C LYS A 91 19.67 -3.76 8.75
N GLU A 92 18.74 -3.38 7.87
CA GLU A 92 17.57 -2.58 8.24
C GLU A 92 16.77 -3.28 9.34
N CYS A 93 16.32 -2.51 10.32
CA CYS A 93 15.44 -3.01 11.35
C CYS A 93 13.99 -2.98 10.83
N ASP A 94 13.26 -4.08 11.00
CA ASP A 94 11.81 -4.09 10.78
C ASP A 94 11.11 -3.40 11.96
N VAL A 95 10.47 -2.27 11.69
CA VAL A 95 9.79 -1.44 12.69
C VAL A 95 8.27 -1.59 12.65
N ILE A 96 7.74 -2.54 11.89
CA ILE A 96 6.29 -2.71 11.71
C ILE A 96 5.85 -4.07 12.23
N THR A 97 4.80 -4.10 13.05
CA THR A 97 4.20 -5.33 13.57
C THR A 97 2.72 -5.34 13.27
N VAL A 98 2.19 -6.44 12.73
CA VAL A 98 0.76 -6.62 12.47
C VAL A 98 0.24 -7.68 13.44
N PRO A 99 -0.20 -7.29 14.65
CA PRO A 99 -0.60 -8.26 15.67
C PRO A 99 -1.98 -8.89 15.41
N SER A 100 -2.83 -8.26 14.61
CA SER A 100 -4.15 -8.81 14.29
C SER A 100 -4.65 -8.38 12.92
N LYS A 101 -5.75 -9.00 12.46
CA LYS A 101 -6.37 -8.68 11.18
C LYS A 101 -6.80 -7.23 10.99
N SER A 102 -6.92 -6.41 12.04
CA SER A 102 -7.38 -5.02 11.93
C SER A 102 -6.45 -4.01 12.59
N VAL A 103 -5.33 -4.46 13.19
CA VAL A 103 -4.40 -3.59 13.92
C VAL A 103 -3.01 -3.67 13.31
N LEU A 104 -2.38 -2.51 13.14
CA LEU A 104 -0.99 -2.38 12.74
C LEU A 104 -0.25 -1.47 13.73
N LEU A 105 0.96 -1.87 14.11
CA LEU A 105 1.84 -1.13 15.02
C LEU A 105 3.06 -0.62 14.28
N VAL A 106 3.40 0.65 14.51
CA VAL A 106 4.65 1.27 14.07
C VAL A 106 5.51 1.54 15.30
N HIS A 107 6.68 0.93 15.37
CA HIS A 107 7.66 1.15 16.43
C HIS A 107 8.61 2.28 16.00
N GLU A 108 8.19 3.54 16.17
CA GLU A 108 8.98 4.70 15.75
C GLU A 108 10.23 4.84 16.66
N PRO A 109 11.45 4.67 16.12
CA PRO A 109 12.67 4.83 16.91
C PRO A 109 12.89 6.31 17.22
N LYS A 110 12.94 6.65 18.51
CA LYS A 110 13.18 8.03 18.97
C LYS A 110 14.30 8.10 19.96
N GLN A 111 14.81 9.31 20.14
CA GLN A 111 15.85 9.63 21.10
C GLN A 111 15.40 10.83 21.93
N LYS A 112 15.52 10.73 23.25
CA LYS A 112 15.30 11.84 24.17
C LYS A 112 16.46 12.84 24.11
N VAL A 113 16.26 14.01 24.71
CA VAL A 113 17.30 15.05 24.82
C VAL A 113 18.55 14.55 25.56
N ASP A 114 18.36 13.64 26.53
CA ASP A 114 19.45 13.00 27.29
C ASP A 114 20.11 11.82 26.54
N LEU A 115 19.86 11.70 25.25
CA LEU A 115 20.34 10.63 24.37
C LEU A 115 19.75 9.23 24.64
N THR A 116 18.80 9.10 25.58
CA THR A 116 18.12 7.82 25.84
C THR A 116 17.26 7.43 24.64
N LYS A 117 17.56 6.28 24.04
CA LYS A 117 16.75 5.68 22.98
C LYS A 117 15.46 5.07 23.55
N TYR A 118 14.36 5.25 22.84
CA TYR A 118 13.08 4.65 23.18
C TYR A 118 12.26 4.38 21.91
N LEU A 119 11.24 3.53 22.03
CA LEU A 119 10.28 3.29 20.97
C LEU A 119 8.99 4.06 21.27
N ASP A 120 8.54 4.85 20.31
CA ASP A 120 7.19 5.41 20.32
C ASP A 120 6.30 4.51 19.45
N THR A 121 5.56 3.61 20.10
CA THR A 121 4.72 2.63 19.40
C THR A 121 3.34 3.21 19.12
N GLN A 122 3.07 3.52 17.86
CA GLN A 122 1.78 4.01 17.38
C GLN A 122 0.94 2.85 16.85
N ALA A 123 -0.32 2.77 17.27
CA ALA A 123 -1.29 1.80 16.78
C ALA A 123 -2.24 2.45 15.76
N PHE A 124 -2.45 1.78 14.64
CA PHE A 124 -3.41 2.14 13.60
C PHE A 124 -4.43 1.02 13.44
N ARG A 125 -5.68 1.39 13.15
CA ARG A 125 -6.77 0.44 12.90
C ARG A 125 -7.29 0.60 11.47
N PHE A 126 -7.49 -0.53 10.79
CA PHE A 126 -7.98 -0.62 9.43
C PHE A 126 -9.01 -1.75 9.33
N ASP A 127 -9.77 -1.80 8.24
CA ASP A 127 -10.71 -2.90 8.00
C ASP A 127 -9.96 -4.22 7.91
N PHE A 128 -8.85 -4.23 7.17
CA PHE A 128 -7.93 -5.36 7.09
C PHE A 128 -6.45 -4.93 7.10
N SER A 129 -5.64 -5.64 7.88
CA SER A 129 -4.20 -5.47 8.02
C SER A 129 -3.50 -6.77 7.62
N PHE A 130 -2.74 -6.71 6.54
CA PHE A 130 -1.97 -7.82 5.98
C PHE A 130 -0.51 -7.72 6.38
N ASP A 131 0.03 -8.81 6.91
CA ASP A 131 1.43 -8.94 7.29
C ASP A 131 2.34 -9.31 6.11
N GLU A 132 3.63 -9.49 6.38
CA GLU A 132 4.63 -9.85 5.37
C GLU A 132 4.43 -11.24 4.74
N SER A 133 3.63 -12.11 5.36
CA SER A 133 3.35 -13.48 4.89
C SER A 133 2.16 -13.53 3.94
N SER A 134 1.35 -12.46 3.91
CA SER A 134 0.11 -12.38 3.15
C SER A 134 0.36 -12.33 1.63
N SER A 135 -0.15 -13.33 0.92
CA SER A 135 -0.05 -13.45 -0.54
C SER A 135 -0.95 -12.44 -1.28
N ASN A 136 -0.69 -12.23 -2.58
CA ASN A 136 -1.58 -11.39 -3.40
C ASN A 136 -3.02 -11.95 -3.47
N GLU A 137 -3.18 -13.28 -3.42
CA GLU A 137 -4.49 -13.93 -3.42
C GLU A 137 -5.27 -13.65 -2.13
N MET A 138 -4.59 -13.71 -0.98
CA MET A 138 -5.18 -13.35 0.31
C MET A 138 -5.60 -11.88 0.33
N VAL A 139 -4.72 -10.97 -0.14
CA VAL A 139 -5.05 -9.54 -0.24
C VAL A 139 -6.25 -9.35 -1.17
N TYR A 140 -6.24 -9.96 -2.36
CA TYR A 140 -7.34 -9.89 -3.33
C TYR A 140 -8.69 -10.30 -2.72
N ARG A 141 -8.71 -11.42 -1.99
CA ARG A 141 -9.93 -11.99 -1.38
C ARG A 141 -10.70 -10.99 -0.51
N PHE A 142 -9.99 -10.21 0.30
CA PHE A 142 -10.59 -9.27 1.26
C PHE A 142 -10.73 -7.85 0.70
N THR A 143 -10.11 -7.54 -0.44
CA THR A 143 -10.08 -6.17 -1.01
C THR A 143 -10.93 -6.05 -2.27
N ALA A 144 -10.42 -6.53 -3.40
CA ALA A 144 -11.01 -6.34 -4.71
C ALA A 144 -12.07 -7.39 -5.07
N ARG A 145 -11.96 -8.62 -4.54
CA ARG A 145 -12.91 -9.70 -4.85
C ARG A 145 -14.37 -9.36 -4.54
N PRO A 146 -14.72 -8.80 -3.37
CA PRO A 146 -16.11 -8.45 -3.06
C PRO A 146 -16.68 -7.37 -4.00
N LEU A 147 -15.81 -6.57 -4.62
CA LEU A 147 -16.21 -5.51 -5.53
C LEU A 147 -16.56 -6.02 -6.93
N VAL A 148 -16.22 -7.27 -7.25
CA VAL A 148 -16.58 -7.88 -8.54
C VAL A 148 -18.09 -8.00 -8.66
N GLU A 149 -18.81 -8.39 -7.61
CA GLU A 149 -20.28 -8.46 -7.64
C GLU A 149 -20.92 -7.10 -7.90
N THR A 150 -20.32 -6.02 -7.38
CA THR A 150 -20.84 -4.65 -7.55
C THR A 150 -21.01 -4.27 -9.02
N ILE A 151 -20.12 -4.69 -9.92
CA ILE A 151 -20.23 -4.35 -11.34
C ILE A 151 -21.27 -5.19 -12.09
N PHE A 152 -21.55 -6.41 -11.62
CA PHE A 152 -22.63 -7.23 -12.16
C PHE A 152 -24.01 -6.71 -11.72
N GLU A 153 -24.08 -5.99 -10.61
CA GLU A 153 -25.28 -5.32 -10.11
C GLU A 153 -25.49 -3.92 -10.73
N GLY A 154 -24.75 -3.59 -11.79
CA GLY A 154 -24.84 -2.31 -12.48
C GLY A 154 -24.13 -1.15 -11.77
N GLY A 155 -23.24 -1.48 -10.82
CA GLY A 155 -22.49 -0.52 -10.03
C GLY A 155 -21.11 -0.19 -10.58
N LYS A 156 -20.40 0.67 -9.85
CA LYS A 156 -19.02 1.05 -10.13
C LYS A 156 -18.13 0.69 -8.95
N ALA A 157 -17.07 -0.04 -9.24
CA ALA A 157 -16.09 -0.46 -8.27
C ALA A 157 -14.77 0.24 -8.52
N THR A 158 -14.04 0.61 -7.47
CA THR A 158 -12.64 1.04 -7.60
C THR A 158 -11.79 0.39 -6.53
N CYS A 159 -10.63 -0.13 -6.92
CA CYS A 159 -9.59 -0.56 -5.97
C CYS A 159 -8.29 0.13 -6.34
N PHE A 160 -7.66 0.83 -5.40
CA PHE A 160 -6.38 1.50 -5.66
C PHE A 160 -5.30 1.13 -4.64
N ALA A 161 -4.09 0.92 -5.14
CA ALA A 161 -2.90 0.75 -4.32
C ALA A 161 -2.20 2.10 -4.10
N TYR A 162 -1.95 2.44 -2.84
CA TYR A 162 -1.34 3.71 -2.41
C TYR A 162 -0.13 3.47 -1.51
N GLY A 163 0.91 4.31 -1.58
CA GLY A 163 2.09 4.21 -0.72
C GLY A 163 3.38 4.58 -1.44
N GLN A 164 4.51 4.48 -0.74
CA GLN A 164 5.81 4.91 -1.28
C GLN A 164 6.29 4.00 -2.44
N THR A 165 7.24 4.47 -3.24
CA THR A 165 7.96 3.65 -4.20
C THR A 165 8.66 2.51 -3.47
N GLY A 166 8.60 1.33 -4.07
CA GLY A 166 9.14 0.11 -3.49
C GLY A 166 8.29 -0.50 -2.37
N SER A 167 7.11 0.05 -2.02
CA SER A 167 6.25 -0.57 -0.98
C SER A 167 5.45 -1.78 -1.47
N GLY A 168 5.41 -2.05 -2.78
CA GLY A 168 4.74 -3.23 -3.35
C GLY A 168 3.43 -2.96 -4.10
N LYS A 169 3.11 -1.71 -4.45
CA LYS A 169 1.91 -1.35 -5.23
C LYS A 169 1.79 -2.14 -6.55
N THR A 170 2.76 -1.98 -7.45
CA THR A 170 2.78 -2.67 -8.75
C THR A 170 2.87 -4.19 -8.62
N HIS A 171 3.58 -4.71 -7.62
CA HIS A 171 3.62 -6.15 -7.31
C HIS A 171 2.22 -6.68 -6.98
N THR A 172 1.48 -5.97 -6.14
CA THR A 172 0.13 -6.37 -5.73
C THR A 172 -0.86 -6.28 -6.90
N MET A 173 -0.81 -5.17 -7.64
CA MET A 173 -1.78 -4.92 -8.72
C MET A 173 -1.48 -5.72 -9.98
N GLY A 174 -0.23 -5.66 -10.46
CA GLY A 174 0.20 -6.25 -11.73
C GLY A 174 0.91 -7.59 -11.62
N GLY A 175 1.18 -8.10 -10.41
CA GLY A 175 1.79 -9.42 -10.20
C GLY A 175 3.30 -9.41 -9.98
N ASP A 176 3.83 -10.59 -9.71
CA ASP A 176 5.19 -10.82 -9.24
C ASP A 176 6.24 -10.58 -10.33
N PHE A 177 7.47 -10.25 -9.95
CA PHE A 177 8.58 -10.05 -10.89
C PHE A 177 9.57 -11.20 -10.81
N SER A 178 9.80 -11.90 -11.92
CA SER A 178 10.92 -12.83 -12.10
C SER A 178 12.01 -12.15 -12.93
N GLY A 179 12.93 -11.47 -12.25
CA GLY A 179 13.93 -10.63 -12.92
C GLY A 179 13.28 -9.42 -13.58
N ARG A 180 13.33 -9.34 -14.93
CA ARG A 180 12.68 -8.26 -15.70
C ARG A 180 11.27 -8.61 -16.18
N ALA A 181 10.88 -9.88 -16.13
CA ALA A 181 9.56 -10.32 -16.56
C ALA A 181 8.57 -10.21 -15.39
N GLN A 182 7.41 -9.63 -15.65
CA GLN A 182 6.32 -9.56 -14.69
C GLN A 182 5.32 -10.69 -14.98
N ASN A 183 5.04 -11.53 -13.98
CA ASN A 183 4.01 -12.55 -14.06
C ASN A 183 2.64 -11.93 -13.75
N ALA A 184 1.97 -11.46 -14.80
CA ALA A 184 0.66 -10.80 -14.70
C ALA A 184 -0.42 -11.69 -14.06
N SER A 185 -0.31 -13.01 -14.17
CA SER A 185 -1.31 -13.97 -13.64
C SER A 185 -1.44 -13.97 -12.11
N LYS A 186 -0.46 -13.41 -11.40
CA LYS A 186 -0.41 -13.36 -9.92
C LYS A 186 -0.77 -11.99 -9.34
N GLY A 187 -1.27 -11.06 -10.16
CA GLY A 187 -1.72 -9.74 -9.72
C GLY A 187 -3.24 -9.63 -9.53
N ILE A 188 -3.68 -8.62 -8.77
CA ILE A 188 -5.11 -8.30 -8.61
C ILE A 188 -5.81 -8.08 -9.95
N TYR A 189 -5.14 -7.51 -10.96
CA TYR A 189 -5.72 -7.34 -12.29
C TYR A 189 -6.18 -8.68 -12.89
N ALA A 190 -5.36 -9.72 -12.81
CA ALA A 190 -5.69 -11.03 -13.34
C ALA A 190 -6.72 -11.76 -12.46
N PHE A 191 -6.57 -11.72 -11.13
CA PHE A 191 -7.53 -12.37 -10.23
C PHE A 191 -8.95 -11.80 -10.35
N ALA A 192 -9.08 -10.47 -10.40
CA ALA A 192 -10.38 -9.83 -10.63
C ALA A 192 -10.99 -10.26 -11.97
N SER A 193 -10.16 -10.35 -13.02
CA SER A 193 -10.61 -10.76 -14.35
C SER A 193 -11.05 -12.23 -14.39
N GLN A 194 -10.34 -13.12 -13.70
CA GLN A 194 -10.73 -14.52 -13.54
C GLN A 194 -12.09 -14.64 -12.86
N ASP A 195 -12.29 -13.96 -11.73
CA ASP A 195 -13.58 -13.97 -11.03
C ASP A 195 -14.71 -13.36 -11.88
N VAL A 196 -14.44 -12.32 -12.67
CA VAL A 196 -15.42 -11.76 -13.63
C VAL A 196 -15.88 -12.83 -14.62
N PHE A 197 -14.97 -13.59 -15.23
CA PHE A 197 -15.35 -14.66 -16.17
C PHE A 197 -16.00 -15.86 -15.47
N LEU A 198 -15.64 -16.15 -14.22
CA LEU A 198 -16.34 -17.16 -13.42
C LEU A 198 -17.79 -16.75 -13.14
N LEU A 199 -18.01 -15.49 -12.73
CA LEU A 199 -19.35 -14.95 -12.48
C LEU A 199 -20.18 -14.90 -13.77
N LEU A 200 -19.58 -14.49 -14.89
CA LEU A 200 -20.25 -14.43 -16.19
C LEU A 200 -20.87 -15.78 -16.60
N ASN A 201 -20.21 -16.88 -16.23
CA ASN A 201 -20.67 -18.23 -16.51
C ASN A 201 -21.76 -18.74 -15.55
N GLN A 202 -22.05 -18.06 -14.45
CA GLN A 202 -23.11 -18.44 -13.53
C GLN A 202 -24.49 -18.29 -14.20
N PRO A 203 -25.47 -19.18 -13.89
CA PRO A 203 -26.79 -19.14 -14.52
C PRO A 203 -27.52 -17.79 -14.43
N ARG A 204 -27.32 -17.04 -13.33
CA ARG A 204 -27.92 -15.71 -13.10
C ARG A 204 -27.46 -14.64 -14.08
N TYR A 205 -26.22 -14.73 -14.57
CA TYR A 205 -25.60 -13.73 -15.44
C TYR A 205 -25.50 -14.18 -16.90
N ARG A 206 -25.44 -15.50 -17.14
CA ARG A 206 -25.37 -16.08 -18.49
C ARG A 206 -26.54 -15.66 -19.39
N SER A 207 -27.74 -15.48 -18.83
CA SER A 207 -28.92 -15.05 -19.58
C SER A 207 -28.95 -13.56 -19.94
N GLN A 208 -27.98 -12.78 -19.45
CA GLN A 208 -27.97 -11.32 -19.60
C GLN A 208 -27.19 -10.82 -20.82
N ASP A 209 -26.54 -11.72 -21.58
CA ASP A 209 -25.78 -11.40 -22.79
C ASP A 209 -24.78 -10.25 -22.57
N LEU A 210 -23.92 -10.43 -21.55
CA LEU A 210 -22.94 -9.44 -21.14
C LEU A 210 -21.65 -9.59 -21.94
N GLU A 211 -21.14 -8.47 -22.42
CA GLU A 211 -19.86 -8.35 -23.10
C GLU A 211 -18.83 -7.73 -22.16
N VAL A 212 -17.64 -8.32 -22.13
CA VAL A 212 -16.53 -7.85 -21.28
C VAL A 212 -15.53 -7.07 -22.14
N TYR A 213 -15.21 -5.86 -21.69
CA TYR A 213 -14.20 -5.00 -22.29
C TYR A 213 -13.14 -4.63 -21.26
N VAL A 214 -11.92 -4.39 -21.72
CA VAL A 214 -10.84 -3.88 -20.89
C VAL A 214 -10.23 -2.61 -21.49
N THR A 215 -9.77 -1.72 -20.61
CA THR A 215 -8.95 -0.56 -20.97
C THR A 215 -7.71 -0.54 -20.08
N PHE A 216 -6.61 0.03 -20.59
CA PHE A 216 -5.43 0.25 -19.79
C PHE A 216 -4.76 1.56 -20.21
N PHE A 217 -4.64 2.50 -19.29
CA PHE A 217 -4.02 3.80 -19.55
C PHE A 217 -3.18 4.26 -18.37
N GLU A 218 -2.27 5.19 -18.62
CA GLU A 218 -1.51 5.88 -17.59
C GLU A 218 -1.82 7.38 -17.54
N ILE A 219 -1.77 7.94 -16.34
CA ILE A 219 -1.79 9.38 -16.10
C ILE A 219 -0.37 9.78 -15.70
N TYR A 220 0.28 10.56 -16.56
CA TYR A 220 1.65 11.00 -16.38
C TYR A 220 1.74 12.50 -16.65
N ASN A 221 2.28 13.25 -15.69
CA ASN A 221 2.47 14.70 -15.78
C ASN A 221 1.20 15.46 -16.24
N GLY A 222 0.06 15.17 -15.60
CA GLY A 222 -1.23 15.79 -15.89
C GLY A 222 -1.86 15.42 -17.25
N LYS A 223 -1.30 14.43 -17.96
CA LYS A 223 -1.79 13.96 -19.27
C LYS A 223 -2.15 12.48 -19.20
N VAL A 224 -3.08 12.06 -20.05
CA VAL A 224 -3.55 10.65 -20.13
C VAL A 224 -2.99 10.02 -21.40
N PHE A 225 -2.48 8.79 -21.28
CA PHE A 225 -1.90 8.04 -22.38
C PHE A 225 -2.44 6.61 -22.41
N ASP A 226 -2.91 6.16 -23.57
CA ASP A 226 -3.45 4.80 -23.76
C ASP A 226 -2.33 3.76 -23.87
N LEU A 227 -2.25 2.83 -22.92
CA LEU A 227 -1.23 1.78 -22.90
C LEU A 227 -1.55 0.62 -23.88
N LEU A 228 -2.82 0.46 -24.28
CA LEU A 228 -3.24 -0.51 -25.30
C LEU A 228 -3.19 0.06 -26.73
N ASN A 229 -2.83 1.34 -26.84
CA ASN A 229 -2.66 2.05 -28.10
C ASN A 229 -1.32 2.83 -28.14
N LYS A 230 -0.22 2.17 -27.75
CA LYS A 230 1.16 2.66 -27.91
C LYS A 230 1.41 4.08 -27.32
N LYS A 231 0.87 4.34 -26.12
CA LYS A 231 0.91 5.65 -25.45
C LYS A 231 0.27 6.79 -26.26
N ALA A 232 -0.79 6.51 -27.01
CA ALA A 232 -1.56 7.57 -27.66
C ALA A 232 -2.10 8.55 -26.62
N LYS A 233 -1.82 9.85 -26.79
CA LYS A 233 -2.26 10.89 -25.87
C LYS A 233 -3.77 11.11 -25.99
N LEU A 234 -4.48 11.04 -24.87
CA LEU A 234 -5.93 11.18 -24.79
C LEU A 234 -6.37 12.52 -24.19
N ARG A 235 -7.62 12.88 -24.45
CA ARG A 235 -8.27 14.07 -23.86
C ARG A 235 -9.31 13.64 -22.83
N VAL A 236 -9.32 14.29 -21.67
CA VAL A 236 -10.33 14.08 -20.64
C VAL A 236 -11.28 15.26 -20.66
N LEU A 237 -12.55 15.00 -21.01
CA LEU A 237 -13.63 15.98 -21.12
C LEU A 237 -14.76 15.62 -20.14
N GLU A 238 -15.54 16.63 -19.75
CA GLU A 238 -16.75 16.48 -18.93
C GLU A 238 -17.94 16.90 -19.79
N ASP A 239 -18.99 16.07 -19.86
CA ASP A 239 -20.20 16.39 -20.62
C ASP A 239 -21.19 17.26 -19.82
N GLY A 240 -22.30 17.66 -20.46
CA GLY A 240 -23.35 18.47 -19.82
C GLY A 240 -24.07 17.78 -18.66
N LYS A 241 -23.92 16.46 -18.51
CA LYS A 241 -24.44 15.66 -17.39
C LYS A 241 -23.37 15.41 -16.32
N GLN A 242 -22.26 16.14 -16.38
CA GLN A 242 -21.14 16.01 -15.45
C GLN A 242 -20.46 14.63 -15.50
N GLN A 243 -20.62 13.87 -16.58
CA GLN A 243 -19.90 12.61 -16.77
C GLN A 243 -18.54 12.87 -17.43
N VAL A 244 -17.49 12.31 -16.83
CA VAL A 244 -16.13 12.44 -17.35
C VAL A 244 -15.90 11.34 -18.38
N GLN A 245 -15.43 11.73 -19.57
CA GLN A 245 -15.12 10.85 -20.68
C GLN A 245 -13.65 11.01 -21.09
N VAL A 246 -12.98 9.88 -21.28
CA VAL A 246 -11.61 9.83 -21.82
C VAL A 246 -11.71 9.59 -23.32
N VAL A 247 -11.70 10.68 -24.09
CA VAL A 247 -11.93 10.65 -25.54
C VAL A 247 -10.76 9.97 -26.26
N GLY A 248 -11.08 8.94 -27.03
CA GLY A 248 -10.13 8.16 -27.82
C GLY A 248 -9.55 6.93 -27.10
N LEU A 249 -9.96 6.66 -25.85
CA LEU A 249 -9.55 5.47 -25.12
C LEU A 249 -10.04 4.20 -25.82
N GLN A 250 -9.15 3.26 -26.09
CA GLN A 250 -9.49 2.00 -26.73
C GLN A 250 -10.08 1.00 -25.74
N GLU A 251 -11.34 0.62 -25.94
CA GLU A 251 -11.98 -0.52 -25.28
C GLU A 251 -11.68 -1.80 -26.08
N ARG A 252 -10.94 -2.74 -25.50
CA ARG A 252 -10.65 -4.04 -26.11
C ARG A 252 -11.64 -5.07 -25.59
N GLN A 253 -12.45 -5.65 -26.46
CA GLN A 253 -13.30 -6.78 -26.10
C GLN A 253 -12.44 -8.00 -25.78
N VAL A 254 -12.80 -8.72 -24.73
CA VAL A 254 -12.09 -9.92 -24.25
C VAL A 254 -13.10 -11.03 -23.99
N SER A 255 -12.71 -12.27 -24.25
CA SER A 255 -13.58 -13.44 -24.19
C SER A 255 -13.19 -14.44 -23.11
N CYS A 256 -11.96 -14.36 -22.59
CA CYS A 256 -11.48 -15.17 -21.48
C CYS A 256 -10.42 -14.46 -20.64
N ALA A 257 -10.04 -15.07 -19.51
CA ALA A 257 -9.04 -14.51 -18.61
C ALA A 257 -7.65 -14.38 -19.27
N GLU A 258 -7.31 -15.31 -20.17
CA GLU A 258 -6.05 -15.30 -20.91
C GLU A 258 -5.94 -14.11 -21.87
N ASP A 259 -7.06 -13.69 -22.50
CA ASP A 259 -7.11 -12.46 -23.29
C ASP A 259 -6.72 -11.25 -22.43
N VAL A 260 -7.25 -11.18 -21.22
CA VAL A 260 -6.98 -10.08 -20.29
C VAL A 260 -5.52 -10.07 -19.85
N ILE A 261 -4.96 -11.24 -19.52
CA ILE A 261 -3.53 -11.35 -19.17
C ILE A 261 -2.64 -10.81 -20.29
N ARG A 262 -2.94 -11.13 -21.55
CA ARG A 262 -2.21 -10.58 -22.72
C ARG A 262 -2.32 -9.05 -22.80
N MET A 263 -3.48 -8.48 -22.52
CA MET A 263 -3.68 -7.02 -22.49
C MET A 263 -2.89 -6.35 -21.36
N ILE A 264 -2.84 -6.99 -20.18
CA ILE A 264 -2.05 -6.51 -19.03
C ILE A 264 -0.56 -6.52 -19.37
N GLU A 265 -0.04 -7.62 -19.92
CA GLU A 265 1.37 -7.74 -20.33
C GLU A 265 1.74 -6.69 -21.38
N MET A 266 0.90 -6.51 -22.40
CA MET A 266 1.08 -5.47 -23.41
C MET A 266 1.13 -4.07 -22.79
N GLY A 267 0.18 -3.74 -21.92
CA GLY A 267 0.12 -2.43 -21.28
C GLY A 267 1.28 -2.18 -20.31
N SER A 268 1.70 -3.20 -19.55
CA SER A 268 2.86 -3.13 -18.65
C SER A 268 4.19 -2.97 -19.41
N ALA A 269 4.36 -3.68 -20.52
CA ALA A 269 5.50 -3.49 -21.42
C ALA A 269 5.51 -2.08 -22.03
N CYS A 270 4.34 -1.57 -22.44
CA CYS A 270 4.20 -0.22 -22.94
C CYS A 270 4.53 0.83 -21.86
N ARG A 271 4.09 0.63 -20.62
CA ARG A 271 4.37 1.54 -19.49
C ARG A 271 5.88 1.67 -19.23
N THR A 272 6.63 0.58 -19.38
CA THR A 272 8.07 0.52 -19.08
C THR A 272 8.99 0.95 -20.22
N SER A 273 8.52 1.00 -21.48
CA SER A 273 9.34 1.24 -22.68
C SER A 273 9.91 2.67 -22.86
N GLY A 274 9.93 3.50 -21.82
CA GLY A 274 10.34 4.91 -21.88
C GLY A 274 11.64 5.30 -21.17
N GLN A 275 12.20 4.48 -20.25
CA GLN A 275 13.42 4.82 -19.50
C GLN A 275 14.22 3.56 -19.12
N THR A 276 15.56 3.66 -19.15
CA THR A 276 16.56 2.59 -18.97
C THR A 276 16.65 1.99 -17.56
N PHE A 277 15.87 2.47 -16.60
CA PHE A 277 15.83 1.92 -15.25
C PHE A 277 14.44 1.35 -14.93
N ALA A 278 14.37 0.03 -14.74
CA ALA A 278 13.14 -0.75 -14.55
C ALA A 278 12.22 -0.29 -13.40
N ASN A 279 12.70 0.57 -12.50
CA ASN A 279 11.95 1.10 -11.34
C ASN A 279 11.54 2.59 -11.47
N ALA A 280 11.83 3.23 -12.61
CA ALA A 280 11.71 4.68 -12.77
C ALA A 280 10.37 5.16 -13.39
N SER A 281 9.63 4.28 -14.09
CA SER A 281 8.36 4.65 -14.74
C SER A 281 7.13 4.38 -13.87
N SER A 282 7.03 3.19 -13.24
CA SER A 282 5.87 2.83 -12.42
C SER A 282 5.72 3.65 -11.13
N SER A 283 6.81 4.24 -10.66
CA SER A 283 6.83 5.18 -9.52
C SER A 283 6.32 6.57 -9.88
N ARG A 284 6.24 6.91 -11.19
CA ARG A 284 6.01 8.29 -11.64
C ARG A 284 4.76 8.50 -12.50
N SER A 285 4.08 7.42 -12.89
CA SER A 285 2.76 7.49 -13.53
C SER A 285 1.73 6.67 -12.76
N HIS A 286 0.48 7.15 -12.74
CA HIS A 286 -0.66 6.38 -12.23
C HIS A 286 -1.16 5.46 -13.33
N ALA A 287 -1.19 4.15 -13.10
CA ALA A 287 -1.78 3.19 -14.02
C ALA A 287 -3.24 2.92 -13.62
N CYS A 288 -4.14 2.90 -14.60
CA CYS A 288 -5.55 2.56 -14.41
C CYS A 288 -5.94 1.47 -15.42
N PHE A 289 -6.19 0.27 -14.90
CA PHE A 289 -6.73 -0.85 -15.65
C PHE A 289 -8.23 -0.95 -15.34
N GLN A 290 -9.07 -0.99 -16.37
CA GLN A 290 -10.52 -1.06 -16.17
C GLN A 290 -11.09 -2.33 -16.78
N ILE A 291 -12.02 -2.95 -16.06
CA ILE A 291 -12.90 -4.01 -16.56
C ILE A 291 -14.29 -3.39 -16.70
N ILE A 292 -14.87 -3.51 -17.88
CA ILE A 292 -16.13 -2.87 -18.25
C ILE A 292 -17.10 -3.96 -18.70
N LEU A 293 -18.28 -4.01 -18.08
CA LEU A 293 -19.38 -4.86 -18.50
C LEU A 293 -20.36 -4.03 -19.33
N ARG A 294 -20.69 -4.53 -20.52
CA ARG A 294 -21.74 -3.95 -21.36
C ARG A 294 -22.86 -4.96 -21.57
N GLN A 295 -24.08 -4.47 -21.59
CA GLN A 295 -25.26 -5.24 -21.98
C GLN A 295 -25.86 -4.58 -23.22
N ARG A 296 -25.85 -5.28 -24.36
CA ARG A 296 -26.36 -4.77 -25.64
C ARG A 296 -25.77 -3.39 -25.97
N GLY A 297 -24.46 -3.25 -25.82
CA GLY A 297 -23.70 -2.01 -26.04
C GLY A 297 -23.80 -0.94 -24.93
N LYS A 298 -24.74 -1.05 -23.98
CA LYS A 298 -24.88 -0.09 -22.86
C LYS A 298 -23.97 -0.47 -21.70
N LEU A 299 -23.33 0.52 -21.08
CA LEU A 299 -22.53 0.31 -19.87
C LEU A 299 -23.43 -0.22 -18.74
N LEU A 300 -23.13 -1.42 -18.26
CA LEU A 300 -23.74 -2.00 -17.07
C LEU A 300 -22.92 -1.64 -15.84
N GLY A 301 -21.65 -2.05 -15.80
CA GLY A 301 -20.78 -1.84 -14.64
C GLY A 301 -19.33 -1.61 -15.04
N LYS A 302 -18.56 -1.01 -14.13
CA LYS A 302 -17.15 -0.68 -14.36
C LYS A 302 -16.32 -0.88 -13.10
N PHE A 303 -15.26 -1.68 -13.21
CA PHE A 303 -14.28 -1.88 -12.15
C PHE A 303 -12.97 -1.21 -12.55
N SER A 304 -12.57 -0.16 -11.83
CA SER A 304 -11.27 0.50 -12.01
C SER A 304 -10.25 -0.01 -10.99
N LEU A 305 -9.17 -0.63 -11.47
CA LEU A 305 -8.05 -1.12 -10.68
C LEU A 305 -6.86 -0.20 -10.92
N VAL A 306 -6.41 0.50 -9.88
CA VAL A 306 -5.47 1.62 -10.00
C VAL A 306 -4.16 1.35 -9.24
N ASP A 307 -3.04 1.45 -9.94
CA ASP A 307 -1.68 1.44 -9.37
C ASP A 307 -1.16 2.88 -9.36
N LEU A 308 -1.26 3.54 -8.20
CA LEU A 308 -0.86 4.94 -8.06
C LEU A 308 0.67 5.07 -8.08
N ALA A 309 1.14 6.26 -8.45
CA ALA A 309 2.53 6.66 -8.30
C ALA A 309 2.97 6.68 -6.82
N GLY A 310 4.28 6.76 -6.58
CA GLY A 310 4.84 6.89 -5.23
C GLY A 310 4.40 8.18 -4.54
N ASN A 311 4.24 8.15 -3.22
CA ASN A 311 3.88 9.31 -2.40
C ASN A 311 5.10 9.95 -1.72
N GLU A 312 6.30 9.85 -2.31
CA GLU A 312 7.50 10.53 -1.78
C GLU A 312 7.33 12.04 -1.74
N ARG A 313 8.11 12.69 -0.87
CA ARG A 313 8.08 14.13 -0.70
C ARG A 313 8.91 14.82 -1.76
N GLY A 314 8.53 16.07 -2.08
CA GLY A 314 9.34 16.92 -2.96
C GLY A 314 10.76 17.18 -2.45
N ALA A 315 10.99 17.06 -1.13
CA ALA A 315 12.32 17.16 -0.53
C ALA A 315 13.28 16.08 -1.06
N ASP A 316 12.76 14.88 -1.33
CA ASP A 316 13.53 13.70 -1.77
C ASP A 316 14.00 13.82 -3.23
N THR A 317 13.39 14.74 -3.98
CA THR A 317 13.71 15.03 -5.38
C THR A 317 14.28 16.44 -5.56
N SER A 318 14.59 17.14 -4.47
CA SER A 318 15.04 18.54 -4.53
C SER A 318 16.36 18.73 -5.28
N SER A 319 17.25 17.73 -5.21
CA SER A 319 18.53 17.66 -5.94
C SER A 319 18.41 17.03 -7.33
N ALA A 320 17.22 16.57 -7.73
CA ALA A 320 17.00 15.94 -9.03
C ALA A 320 16.87 16.97 -10.16
N ASP A 321 16.94 16.48 -11.39
CA ASP A 321 16.77 17.31 -12.58
C ASP A 321 15.36 17.96 -12.63
N ARG A 322 15.23 19.00 -13.46
CA ARG A 322 13.99 19.78 -13.57
C ARG A 322 12.78 18.91 -13.94
N GLN A 323 12.95 17.92 -14.81
CA GLN A 323 11.86 17.06 -15.28
C GLN A 323 11.36 16.16 -14.14
N THR A 324 12.27 15.51 -13.41
CA THR A 324 11.93 14.71 -12.22
C THR A 324 11.23 15.52 -11.14
N ARG A 325 11.63 16.78 -10.91
CA ARG A 325 10.95 17.67 -9.95
C ARG A 325 9.53 18.04 -10.37
N MET A 326 9.31 18.33 -11.65
CA MET A 326 7.96 18.62 -12.17
C MET A 326 7.05 17.40 -12.06
N GLU A 327 7.57 16.20 -12.34
CA GLU A 327 6.83 14.94 -12.16
C GLU A 327 6.43 14.74 -10.70
N GLY A 328 7.38 14.90 -9.77
CA GLY A 328 7.11 14.81 -8.33
C GLY A 328 6.04 15.80 -7.84
N ALA A 329 6.04 17.02 -8.38
CA ALA A 329 5.01 18.02 -8.07
C ALA A 329 3.61 17.60 -8.56
N GLU A 330 3.49 17.11 -9.79
CA GLU A 330 2.20 16.65 -10.34
C GLU A 330 1.68 15.37 -9.66
N ILE A 331 2.58 14.46 -9.27
CA ILE A 331 2.21 13.28 -8.47
C ILE A 331 1.63 13.73 -7.12
N ASN A 332 2.32 14.62 -6.40
CA ASN A 332 1.84 15.12 -5.11
C ASN A 332 0.51 15.89 -5.24
N LYS A 333 0.35 16.70 -6.28
CA LYS A 333 -0.91 17.41 -6.58
C LYS A 333 -2.06 16.42 -6.79
N SER A 334 -1.84 15.38 -7.58
CA SER A 334 -2.89 14.40 -7.88
C SER A 334 -3.28 13.54 -6.67
N LEU A 335 -2.30 13.14 -5.83
CA LEU A 335 -2.55 12.42 -4.58
C LEU A 335 -3.23 13.29 -3.52
N LEU A 336 -2.87 14.59 -3.42
CA LEU A 336 -3.55 15.53 -2.54
C LEU A 336 -5.01 15.75 -2.96
N ALA A 337 -5.26 15.91 -4.26
CA ALA A 337 -6.62 16.02 -4.79
C ALA A 337 -7.46 14.77 -4.46
N LEU A 338 -6.87 13.57 -4.60
CA LEU A 338 -7.55 12.31 -4.24
C LEU A 338 -7.91 12.28 -2.75
N LYS A 339 -6.98 12.71 -1.88
CA LYS A 339 -7.21 12.83 -0.43
C LYS A 339 -8.41 13.71 -0.12
N GLU A 340 -8.44 14.90 -0.72
CA GLU A 340 -9.51 15.87 -0.48
C GLU A 340 -10.86 15.37 -1.02
N CYS A 341 -10.85 14.58 -2.11
CA CYS A 341 -12.05 13.94 -2.62
C CYS A 341 -12.59 12.89 -1.64
N ILE A 342 -11.75 11.96 -1.17
CA ILE A 342 -12.15 10.92 -0.21
C ILE A 342 -12.67 11.55 1.10
N ARG A 343 -11.94 12.56 1.61
CA ARG A 343 -12.32 13.29 2.83
C ARG A 343 -13.66 14.02 2.69
N ALA A 344 -13.88 14.68 1.55
CA ALA A 344 -15.14 15.38 1.29
C ALA A 344 -16.33 14.41 1.20
N LEU A 345 -16.12 13.20 0.64
CA LEU A 345 -17.14 12.15 0.59
C LEU A 345 -17.44 11.59 1.99
N GLY A 346 -16.41 11.29 2.79
CA GLY A 346 -16.59 10.81 4.17
C GLY A 346 -17.31 11.82 5.06
N GLN A 347 -17.12 13.13 4.81
CA GLN A 347 -17.79 14.21 5.53
C GLN A 347 -19.13 14.64 4.91
N ASN A 348 -19.60 13.98 3.85
CA ASN A 348 -20.82 14.35 3.11
C ASN A 348 -20.87 15.85 2.71
N LYS A 349 -19.73 16.42 2.29
CA LYS A 349 -19.69 17.82 1.83
C LYS A 349 -20.49 17.99 0.54
N SER A 350 -21.17 19.13 0.41
CA SER A 350 -21.95 19.48 -0.78
C SER A 350 -21.12 19.58 -2.06
N HIS A 351 -19.86 20.03 -1.95
CA HIS A 351 -18.92 20.13 -3.07
C HIS A 351 -17.69 19.25 -2.83
N THR A 352 -17.40 18.38 -3.80
CA THR A 352 -16.20 17.54 -3.82
C THR A 352 -15.28 17.94 -4.98
N PRO A 353 -13.98 18.25 -4.73
CA PRO A 353 -13.10 18.91 -5.69
C PRO A 353 -12.49 17.96 -6.75
N PHE A 354 -13.33 17.26 -7.52
CA PHE A 354 -12.88 16.29 -8.53
C PHE A 354 -12.16 16.92 -9.73
N ARG A 355 -12.14 18.25 -9.86
CA ARG A 355 -11.52 18.94 -11.00
C ARG A 355 -10.03 19.26 -10.79
N GLU A 356 -9.51 19.09 -9.58
CA GLU A 356 -8.15 19.51 -9.21
C GLU A 356 -7.04 18.66 -9.84
N SER A 357 -7.35 17.42 -10.27
CA SER A 357 -6.38 16.57 -10.95
C SER A 357 -7.03 15.67 -12.00
N LYS A 358 -6.27 15.24 -13.03
CA LYS A 358 -6.80 14.28 -14.01
C LYS A 358 -7.15 12.93 -13.40
N LEU A 359 -6.42 12.51 -12.36
CA LEU A 359 -6.74 11.31 -11.59
C LEU A 359 -8.13 11.38 -10.97
N THR A 360 -8.42 12.46 -10.25
CA THR A 360 -9.73 12.66 -9.59
C THR A 360 -10.85 12.90 -10.59
N GLN A 361 -10.58 13.56 -11.71
CA GLN A 361 -11.55 13.70 -12.80
C GLN A 361 -11.96 12.32 -13.35
N VAL A 362 -10.98 11.48 -13.68
CA VAL A 362 -11.22 10.14 -14.25
C VAL A 362 -11.92 9.21 -13.26
N LEU A 363 -11.57 9.28 -11.97
CA LEU A 363 -12.15 8.43 -10.93
C LEU A 363 -13.47 8.97 -10.34
N ARG A 364 -13.88 10.19 -10.72
CA ARG A 364 -15.05 10.87 -10.16
C ARG A 364 -16.28 9.98 -10.11
N ASP A 365 -16.54 9.29 -11.20
CA ASP A 365 -17.75 8.51 -11.37
C ASP A 365 -17.80 7.28 -10.47
N SER A 366 -16.64 6.84 -9.96
CA SER A 366 -16.51 5.73 -9.03
C SER A 366 -16.69 6.15 -7.57
N PHE A 367 -16.79 7.45 -7.30
CA PHE A 367 -16.97 7.99 -5.95
C PHE A 367 -18.38 8.58 -5.70
N ILE A 368 -18.97 9.21 -6.71
CA ILE A 368 -20.27 9.91 -6.56
C ILE A 368 -21.48 8.97 -6.79
N GLY A 369 -21.31 7.85 -7.49
CA GLY A 369 -22.44 6.99 -7.83
C GLY A 369 -23.15 6.40 -6.61
N THR A 370 -24.48 6.28 -6.70
CA THR A 370 -25.32 5.69 -5.65
C THR A 370 -25.01 4.21 -5.43
N ASN A 371 -24.69 3.48 -6.51
CA ASN A 371 -24.15 2.13 -6.47
C ASN A 371 -22.64 2.16 -6.76
N SER A 372 -21.85 2.71 -5.84
CA SER A 372 -20.40 2.78 -5.99
C SER A 372 -19.67 2.38 -4.72
N ARG A 373 -18.69 1.49 -4.87
CA ARG A 373 -17.87 0.94 -3.79
C ARG A 373 -16.39 1.09 -4.11
N THR A 374 -15.61 1.37 -3.08
CA THR A 374 -14.19 1.68 -3.22
C THR A 374 -13.36 0.94 -2.18
N CYS A 375 -12.22 0.40 -2.59
CA CYS A 375 -11.21 -0.17 -1.71
C CYS A 375 -9.88 0.57 -1.88
N MET A 376 -9.26 0.96 -0.77
CA MET A 376 -7.89 1.48 -0.71
C MET A 376 -6.99 0.40 -0.12
N ILE A 377 -5.87 0.11 -0.77
CA ILE A 377 -4.81 -0.75 -0.23
C ILE A 377 -3.56 0.09 0.01
N ALA A 378 -3.33 0.46 1.27
CA ALA A 378 -2.14 1.19 1.71
C ALA A 378 -0.93 0.24 1.83
N MET A 379 0.06 0.43 0.99
CA MET A 379 1.27 -0.40 0.90
C MET A 379 2.40 0.28 1.68
N ILE A 380 3.00 -0.44 2.63
CA ILE A 380 4.04 0.11 3.50
C ILE A 380 5.34 -0.71 3.45
N SER A 381 6.47 -0.01 3.65
CA SER A 381 7.78 -0.62 3.78
C SER A 381 8.11 -0.85 5.27
N PRO A 382 8.63 -2.03 5.66
CA PRO A 382 8.89 -2.36 7.06
C PRO A 382 10.18 -1.75 7.62
N GLY A 383 11.12 -1.35 6.77
CA GLY A 383 12.45 -0.90 7.19
C GLY A 383 12.41 0.42 7.96
N MET A 384 13.28 0.51 8.97
CA MET A 384 13.47 1.68 9.83
C MET A 384 13.72 2.97 9.03
N SER A 385 14.52 2.89 7.97
CA SER A 385 14.80 4.03 7.07
C SER A 385 13.55 4.52 6.33
N SER A 386 12.48 3.71 6.26
CA SER A 386 11.19 4.08 5.66
C SER A 386 10.14 4.54 6.68
N CYS A 387 10.46 4.59 7.97
CA CYS A 387 9.49 4.83 9.03
C CYS A 387 8.66 6.11 8.83
N GLU A 388 9.29 7.20 8.40
CA GLU A 388 8.59 8.46 8.14
C GLU A 388 7.59 8.35 6.96
N TYR A 389 7.98 7.70 5.87
CA TYR A 389 7.10 7.47 4.71
C TYR A 389 5.94 6.54 5.06
N THR A 390 6.21 5.51 5.87
CA THR A 390 5.19 4.60 6.39
C THR A 390 4.19 5.36 7.27
N LEU A 391 4.64 6.19 8.20
CA LEU A 391 3.75 7.02 9.02
C LEU A 391 2.91 7.99 8.18
N ASN A 392 3.48 8.62 7.15
CA ASN A 392 2.70 9.48 6.24
C ASN A 392 1.61 8.69 5.50
N THR A 393 1.93 7.47 5.06
CA THR A 393 1.00 6.59 4.34
C THR A 393 -0.13 6.12 5.26
N LEU A 394 0.19 5.71 6.49
CA LEU A 394 -0.78 5.26 7.49
C LEU A 394 -1.69 6.40 7.94
N ARG A 395 -1.15 7.58 8.23
CA ARG A 395 -1.94 8.77 8.57
C ARG A 395 -2.81 9.28 7.42
N TYR A 396 -2.47 8.95 6.18
CA TYR A 396 -3.32 9.22 5.03
C TYR A 396 -4.50 8.23 5.02
N ALA A 397 -4.24 6.95 5.21
CA ALA A 397 -5.25 5.89 5.17
C ALA A 397 -6.22 5.95 6.36
N ASP A 398 -5.75 6.40 7.53
CA ASP A 398 -6.54 6.53 8.77
C ASP A 398 -7.58 7.67 8.75
N ARG A 399 -7.49 8.59 7.77
CA ARG A 399 -8.38 9.76 7.63
C ARG A 399 -9.48 9.53 6.61
#